data_AF-A0A7W2MZM3-F1
#
_entry.id   AF-A0A7W2MZM3-F1
#
_cell.length_a   1.000
_cell.length_b   1.000
_cell.length_c   1.000
_cell.angle_alpha   90.00
_cell.angle_beta   90.00
_cell.angle_gamma   90.00
#
_symmetry.space_group_name_H-M   'P 1'
#
loop_
_entity.id
_entity.type
_entity.pdbx_description
1 polymer ?
#
loop_
_entity_poly.entity_id
_entity_poly.type
_entity_poly.pdbx_seq_one_letter_code
_entity_poly.pdbx_strand_id
1 'polypeptide(L)'
;MKKLLLAMPIVTVLSACGSQSVEDVANEYCVAIKKHDWRSAQYLATPDALRNREAMYDNYTHKYSNVFLSQNCDVTKTDQNSETEYSVYFGGSKLDSVEIQWDEEKEQFFVTSDAFKNDLKLY
;
A
#
# COMPACT_ATOMS: atom_id res chain seq x y z
N MET A 1 4.29 11.57 -49.10
CA MET A 1 4.20 11.92 -47.68
C MET A 1 3.28 10.92 -46.99
N LYS A 2 3.84 9.97 -46.21
CA LYS A 2 3.08 8.92 -45.52
C LYS A 2 2.38 9.53 -44.30
N LYS A 3 1.05 9.51 -44.28
CA LYS A 3 0.23 9.90 -43.12
C LYS A 3 0.21 8.71 -42.16
N LEU A 4 1.01 8.77 -41.09
CA LEU A 4 0.85 7.85 -39.95
C LEU A 4 -0.31 8.38 -39.10
N LEU A 5 -1.42 7.64 -39.08
CA LEU A 5 -2.45 7.78 -38.07
C LEU A 5 -1.98 7.00 -36.83
N LEU A 6 -1.38 7.68 -35.86
CA LEU A 6 -1.24 7.14 -34.50
C LEU A 6 -2.62 7.24 -33.84
N ALA A 7 -3.38 6.14 -33.87
CA ALA A 7 -4.49 5.97 -32.97
C ALA A 7 -3.93 5.75 -31.56
N MET A 8 -4.14 6.71 -30.66
CA MET A 8 -3.89 6.56 -29.23
C MET A 8 -4.84 5.49 -28.67
N PRO A 9 -4.36 4.56 -27.83
CA PRO A 9 -5.19 4.07 -26.75
C PRO A 9 -5.24 5.17 -25.69
N ILE A 10 -6.31 5.96 -25.70
CA ILE A 10 -6.72 6.69 -24.51
C ILE A 10 -7.10 5.61 -23.49
N VAL A 11 -6.22 5.34 -22.53
CA VAL A 11 -6.57 4.56 -21.34
C VAL A 11 -7.56 5.41 -20.58
N THR A 12 -8.84 5.19 -20.83
CA THR A 12 -9.92 5.71 -20.01
C THR A 12 -9.87 4.96 -18.69
N VAL A 13 -9.13 5.49 -17.72
CA VAL A 13 -9.37 5.17 -16.31
C VAL A 13 -10.72 5.79 -16.00
N LEU A 14 -11.78 4.99 -16.13
CA LEU A 14 -13.05 5.27 -15.49
C LEU A 14 -12.80 5.18 -13.98
N SER A 15 -12.38 6.28 -13.37
CA SER A 15 -12.57 6.48 -11.94
C SER A 15 -14.07 6.59 -11.71
N ALA A 16 -14.70 5.43 -11.52
CA ALA A 16 -16.05 5.38 -10.97
C ALA A 16 -16.03 6.10 -9.62
N CYS A 17 -17.00 6.99 -9.46
CA CYS A 17 -17.23 7.78 -8.27
C CYS A 17 -17.50 6.85 -7.07
N GLY A 18 -16.65 6.87 -6.04
CA GLY A 18 -17.06 6.47 -4.69
C GLY A 18 -15.99 5.87 -3.79
N SER A 19 -15.39 4.73 -4.16
CA SER A 19 -14.50 4.00 -3.24
C SER A 19 -13.17 3.66 -3.90
N GLN A 20 -12.09 3.93 -3.17
CA GLN A 20 -10.73 3.53 -3.55
C GLN A 20 -10.64 1.99 -3.52
N SER A 21 -9.97 1.39 -4.50
CA SER A 21 -9.82 -0.07 -4.53
C SER A 21 -8.88 -0.57 -3.42
N VAL A 22 -8.99 -1.85 -3.06
CA VAL A 22 -8.11 -2.50 -2.08
C VAL A 22 -6.64 -2.41 -2.53
N GLU A 23 -6.39 -2.61 -3.83
CA GLU A 23 -5.07 -2.50 -4.43
C GLU A 23 -4.50 -1.08 -4.34
N ASP A 24 -5.33 -0.05 -4.59
CA ASP A 24 -4.91 1.35 -4.50
C ASP A 24 -4.56 1.72 -3.05
N VAL A 25 -5.38 1.33 -2.07
CA VAL A 25 -5.10 1.57 -0.64
C VAL A 25 -3.78 0.90 -0.24
N ALA A 26 -3.56 -0.36 -0.65
CA ALA A 26 -2.32 -1.08 -0.36
C ALA A 26 -1.08 -0.39 -0.97
N ASN A 27 -1.17 -0.02 -2.26
CA ASN A 27 -0.08 0.63 -2.96
C ASN A 27 0.25 1.99 -2.33
N GLU A 28 -0.76 2.82 -2.11
CA GLU A 28 -0.59 4.16 -1.54
C GLU A 28 -0.03 4.09 -0.12
N TYR A 29 -0.51 3.16 0.71
CA TYR A 29 0.03 2.93 2.05
C TYR A 29 1.50 2.53 1.98
N CYS A 30 1.84 1.51 1.17
CA CYS A 30 3.24 1.09 1.01
C CYS A 30 4.14 2.24 0.56
N VAL A 31 3.68 3.07 -0.40
CA VAL A 31 4.41 4.24 -0.89
C VAL A 31 4.57 5.29 0.22
N ALA A 32 3.55 5.51 1.05
CA ALA A 32 3.62 6.42 2.19
C ALA A 32 4.65 5.94 3.21
N ILE A 33 4.64 4.65 3.58
CA ILE A 33 5.63 4.03 4.49
C ILE A 33 7.05 4.14 3.92
N LYS A 34 7.22 3.85 2.63
CA LYS A 34 8.50 3.99 1.90
C LYS A 34 9.05 5.42 1.92
N LYS A 35 8.18 6.43 1.86
CA LYS A 35 8.54 7.85 1.85
C LYS A 35 8.54 8.50 3.23
N HIS A 36 8.14 7.76 4.27
CA HIS A 36 7.91 8.29 5.62
C HIS A 36 6.84 9.40 5.64
N ASP A 37 5.84 9.30 4.76
CA ASP A 37 4.71 10.22 4.71
C ASP A 37 3.61 9.76 5.68
N TRP A 38 3.87 9.96 6.98
CA TRP A 38 2.98 9.53 8.07
C TRP A 38 1.60 10.18 7.99
N ARG A 39 1.52 11.40 7.44
CA ARG A 39 0.25 12.09 7.26
C ARG A 39 -0.64 11.38 6.25
N SER A 40 -0.09 10.97 5.10
CA SER A 40 -0.85 10.18 4.13
C SER A 40 -1.19 8.80 4.69
N ALA A 41 -0.24 8.14 5.35
CA ALA A 41 -0.47 6.83 5.97
C ALA A 41 -1.59 6.85 7.03
N GLN A 42 -1.75 7.96 7.77
CA GLN A 42 -2.81 8.14 8.77
C GLN A 42 -4.23 8.06 8.18
N TYR A 43 -4.42 8.45 6.92
CA TYR A 43 -5.72 8.33 6.26
C TYR A 43 -5.98 6.94 5.68
N LEU A 44 -4.94 6.12 5.54
CA LEU A 44 -5.00 4.81 4.87
C LEU A 44 -4.96 3.63 5.83
N ALA A 45 -4.59 3.87 7.10
CA ALA A 45 -4.36 2.80 8.07
C ALA A 45 -5.02 3.08 9.42
N THR A 46 -5.22 2.00 10.16
CA THR A 46 -5.60 2.08 11.57
C THR A 46 -4.47 2.72 12.40
N PRO A 47 -4.81 3.37 13.53
CA PRO A 47 -3.79 3.94 14.43
C PRO A 47 -2.77 2.91 14.93
N ASP A 48 -3.16 1.64 15.09
CA ASP A 48 -2.27 0.58 15.57
C ASP A 48 -1.21 0.20 14.54
N ALA A 49 -1.62 0.00 13.29
CA ALA A 49 -0.69 -0.28 12.19
C ALA A 49 0.32 0.87 12.01
N LEU A 50 -0.16 2.11 11.99
CA LEU A 50 0.70 3.28 11.81
C LEU A 50 1.67 3.47 12.98
N ARG A 51 1.22 3.36 14.23
CA ARG A 51 2.09 3.52 15.41
C ARG A 51 3.25 2.52 15.43
N ASN A 52 3.01 1.28 14.97
CA ASN A 52 4.07 0.30 14.86
C ASN A 52 5.16 0.75 13.85
N ARG A 53 4.76 1.30 12.70
CA ARG A 53 5.67 1.84 11.69
C ARG A 53 6.46 3.05 12.18
N GLU A 54 5.78 4.00 12.82
CA GLU A 54 6.41 5.18 13.42
C GLU A 54 7.45 4.76 14.48
N ALA A 55 7.11 3.83 15.37
CA ALA A 55 8.04 3.31 16.36
C ALA A 55 9.25 2.60 15.74
N MET A 56 9.06 1.86 14.64
CA MET A 56 10.18 1.22 13.92
C MET A 56 11.07 2.26 13.24
N TYR A 57 10.49 3.32 12.68
CA TYR A 57 11.26 4.43 12.12
C TYR A 57 12.05 5.17 13.21
N ASP A 58 11.45 5.47 14.36
CA ASP A 58 12.12 6.20 15.44
C ASP A 58 13.27 5.40 16.05
N ASN A 59 13.10 4.09 16.21
CA ASN A 59 14.14 3.22 16.76
C ASN A 59 15.30 2.96 15.77
N TYR A 60 15.05 3.04 14.46
CA TYR A 60 16.02 2.63 13.43
C TYR A 60 16.24 3.67 12.33
N THR A 61 15.98 4.96 12.58
CA THR A 61 15.79 6.02 11.56
C THR A 61 16.70 5.92 10.34
N HIS A 62 18.02 5.93 10.52
CA HIS A 62 18.97 5.86 9.41
C HIS A 62 18.91 4.53 8.64
N LYS A 63 18.78 3.40 9.35
CA LYS A 63 18.69 2.07 8.73
C LYS A 63 17.34 1.90 8.04
N TYR A 64 16.27 2.36 8.68
CA TYR A 64 14.91 2.35 8.15
C TYR A 64 14.84 3.03 6.79
N SER A 65 15.24 4.30 6.70
CA SER A 65 15.17 5.03 5.44
C SER A 65 15.98 4.35 4.34
N ASN A 66 17.17 3.83 4.65
CA ASN A 66 17.99 3.14 3.65
C ASN A 66 17.36 1.85 3.14
N VAL A 67 16.77 1.03 4.01
CA VAL A 67 16.18 -0.27 3.58
C VAL A 67 14.84 -0.06 2.87
N PHE A 68 14.00 0.85 3.37
CA PHE A 68 12.64 1.07 2.83
C PHE A 68 12.63 1.83 1.50
N LEU A 69 13.67 2.59 1.15
CA LEU A 69 13.81 3.16 -0.20
C LEU A 69 13.73 2.11 -1.32
N SER A 70 14.15 0.88 -1.02
CA SER A 70 14.12 -0.26 -1.94
C SER A 70 12.85 -1.12 -1.84
N GLN A 71 11.89 -0.74 -0.99
CA GLN A 71 10.63 -1.46 -0.84
C GLN A 71 9.87 -1.47 -2.19
N ASN A 72 9.47 -2.67 -2.60
CA ASN A 72 8.54 -2.84 -3.71
C ASN A 72 7.12 -2.57 -3.20
N CYS A 73 6.37 -1.75 -3.93
CA CYS A 73 4.98 -1.46 -3.62
C CYS A 73 4.04 -1.88 -4.75
N ASP A 74 4.57 -2.51 -5.80
CA ASP A 74 3.75 -3.05 -6.88
C ASP A 74 2.94 -4.22 -6.34
N VAL A 75 1.61 -4.12 -6.43
CA VAL A 75 0.71 -5.18 -6.00
C VAL A 75 0.85 -6.37 -6.96
N THR A 76 1.12 -7.53 -6.39
CA THR A 76 1.34 -8.78 -7.14
C THR A 76 0.19 -9.77 -6.99
N LYS A 77 -0.54 -9.70 -5.88
CA LYS A 77 -1.68 -10.57 -5.58
C LYS A 77 -2.58 -9.90 -4.54
N THR A 78 -3.88 -10.12 -4.68
CA THR A 78 -4.89 -9.82 -3.67
C THR A 78 -5.62 -11.12 -3.32
N ASP A 79 -5.67 -11.46 -2.04
CA ASP A 79 -6.49 -12.56 -1.53
C ASP A 79 -7.65 -11.97 -0.71
N GLN A 80 -8.88 -12.40 -1.00
CA GLN A 80 -10.03 -12.07 -0.19
C GLN A 80 -10.18 -13.13 0.92
N ASN A 81 -10.07 -12.71 2.17
CA ASN A 81 -10.16 -13.59 3.34
C ASN A 81 -11.59 -13.71 3.87
N SER A 82 -12.37 -12.63 3.74
CA SER A 82 -13.78 -12.57 4.10
C SER A 82 -14.52 -11.54 3.23
N GLU A 83 -15.79 -11.27 3.51
CA GLU A 83 -16.57 -10.26 2.77
C GLU A 83 -15.92 -8.87 2.83
N THR A 84 -15.27 -8.54 3.95
CA THR A 84 -14.72 -7.21 4.23
C THR A 84 -13.21 -7.20 4.44
N GLU A 85 -12.52 -8.34 4.38
CA GLU A 85 -11.09 -8.45 4.69
C GLU A 85 -10.28 -9.04 3.53
N TYR A 86 -9.11 -8.45 3.30
CA TYR A 86 -8.23 -8.76 2.18
C TYR A 86 -6.76 -8.78 2.63
N SER A 87 -5.97 -9.69 2.07
CA SER A 87 -4.50 -9.64 2.11
C SER A 87 -3.98 -9.19 0.76
N VAL A 88 -3.14 -8.14 0.73
CA VAL A 88 -2.51 -7.64 -0.49
C VAL A 88 -1.01 -7.85 -0.42
N TYR A 89 -0.41 -8.45 -1.44
CA TYR A 89 0.99 -8.85 -1.47
C TYR A 89 1.78 -8.03 -2.48
N PHE A 90 2.95 -7.54 -2.08
CA PHE A 90 3.91 -6.83 -2.95
C PHE A 90 5.02 -7.75 -3.48
N GLY A 91 5.01 -9.02 -3.09
CA GLY A 91 5.93 -10.05 -3.56
C GLY A 91 5.42 -11.46 -3.28
N GLY A 92 6.24 -12.46 -3.58
CA GLY A 92 5.88 -13.88 -3.42
C GLY A 92 5.89 -14.41 -1.98
N SER A 93 5.83 -13.55 -0.96
CA SER A 93 5.92 -13.94 0.45
C SER A 93 4.88 -13.21 1.30
N LYS A 94 4.35 -13.89 2.33
CA LYS A 94 3.50 -13.29 3.37
C LYS A 94 4.23 -12.26 4.24
N LEU A 95 5.54 -12.18 4.12
CA LEU A 95 6.36 -11.18 4.80
C LEU A 95 6.44 -9.89 4.00
N ASP A 96 5.66 -9.74 2.93
CA ASP A 96 5.67 -8.56 2.07
C ASP A 96 4.22 -8.25 1.64
N SER A 97 3.38 -7.94 2.62
CA SER A 97 1.94 -7.78 2.47
C SER A 97 1.33 -6.80 3.47
N VAL A 98 0.11 -6.36 3.17
CA VAL A 98 -0.78 -5.66 4.10
C VAL A 98 -2.09 -6.39 4.22
N GLU A 99 -2.69 -6.31 5.40
CA GLU A 99 -4.07 -6.71 5.64
C GLU A 99 -4.96 -5.47 5.60
N ILE A 100 -6.04 -5.54 4.82
CA ILE A 100 -6.97 -4.45 4.57
C ILE A 100 -8.37 -4.89 4.98
N GLN A 101 -9.10 -3.98 5.64
CA GLN A 101 -10.47 -4.20 6.05
C GLN A 101 -11.38 -3.04 5.63
N TRP A 102 -12.62 -3.33 5.24
CA TRP A 102 -13.66 -2.32 5.04
C TRP A 102 -14.19 -1.81 6.39
N ASP A 103 -14.21 -0.49 6.57
CA ASP A 103 -14.83 0.20 7.69
C ASP A 103 -16.20 0.74 7.24
N GLU A 104 -17.28 0.19 7.80
CA GLU A 104 -18.65 0.57 7.44
C GLU A 104 -19.01 1.99 7.88
N GLU A 105 -18.45 2.47 9.00
CA GLU A 105 -18.78 3.81 9.51
C GLU A 105 -18.17 4.91 8.64
N LYS A 106 -16.98 4.64 8.09
CA LYS A 106 -16.23 5.58 7.26
C LYS A 106 -16.36 5.31 5.76
N GLU A 107 -17.09 4.26 5.39
CA GLU A 107 -17.31 3.82 4.01
C GLU A 107 -16.02 3.74 3.18
N GLN A 108 -14.95 3.18 3.74
CA GLN A 108 -13.67 3.03 3.06
C GLN A 108 -12.83 1.87 3.58
N PHE A 109 -11.82 1.48 2.82
CA PHE A 109 -10.84 0.46 3.20
C PHE A 109 -9.69 1.06 4.02
N PHE A 110 -9.21 0.30 5.01
CA PHE A 110 -8.05 0.65 5.82
C PHE A 110 -7.08 -0.52 5.98
N VAL A 111 -5.79 -0.19 6.02
CA VAL A 111 -4.75 -1.13 6.45
C VAL A 111 -4.85 -1.36 7.96
N THR A 112 -5.09 -2.59 8.37
CA THR A 112 -5.20 -3.01 9.78
C THR A 112 -3.90 -3.60 10.30
N SER A 113 -3.07 -4.17 9.42
CA SER A 113 -1.72 -4.60 9.75
C SER A 113 -0.84 -4.67 8.50
N ASP A 114 0.47 -4.65 8.71
CA ASP A 114 1.46 -4.75 7.64
C ASP A 114 2.64 -5.63 8.05
N ALA A 115 3.25 -6.24 7.05
CA ALA A 115 4.52 -6.93 7.16
C ALA A 115 5.34 -6.60 5.90
N PHE A 116 6.52 -6.02 6.08
CA PHE A 116 7.43 -5.75 4.98
C PHE A 116 8.67 -6.59 5.10
N LYS A 117 9.17 -7.13 3.97
CA LYS A 117 10.32 -8.03 4.02
C LYS A 117 11.57 -7.31 4.54
N ASN A 118 11.58 -5.99 4.37
CA ASN A 118 12.62 -5.10 4.88
C ASN A 118 12.63 -4.95 6.40
N ASP A 119 11.57 -5.32 7.11
CA ASP A 119 11.53 -5.33 8.58
C ASP A 119 12.61 -6.24 9.17
N LEU A 120 12.82 -7.40 8.53
CA LEU A 120 13.87 -8.36 8.91
C LEU A 120 15.28 -7.81 8.73
N LYS A 121 15.44 -6.73 7.96
CA LYS A 121 16.72 -6.07 7.75
C LYS A 121 16.95 -4.95 8.75
N LEU A 122 15.98 -4.58 9.59
CA LEU A 122 16.15 -3.53 10.60
C LEU A 122 16.87 -4.03 11.85
N TYR A 123 16.67 -5.29 12.19
CA TYR A 123 17.42 -6.02 13.21
C TYR A 123 18.77 -6.52 12.67
#